data_AF-A0A060C2R3-F1
#
_entry.id   AF-A0A060C2R3-F1
#
_cell.length_a   1.000
_cell.length_b   1.000
_cell.length_c   1.000
_cell.angle_alpha   90.00
_cell.angle_beta   90.00
_cell.angle_gamma   90.00
#
_symmetry.space_group_name_H-M   'P 1'
#
loop_
_entity.id
_entity.type
_entity.pdbx_description
1 polymer ?
#
loop_
_entity_poly.entity_id
_entity_poly.type
_entity_poly.pdbx_seq_one_letter_code
_entity_poly.pdbx_strand_id
1 'polypeptide(L)'
;MRGMKTAHDADDILVDDLPAPRHSRRLAVVTETYPPEVNGVAMSMARVVDGLNRRNHDVQLIRPRQSAKLAVPSTGKPAVDEVLT
;
A
#
# COMPACT_ATOMS: atom_id res chain seq x y z
N MET A 1 31.70 22.67 43.95
CA MET A 1 30.24 22.46 44.04
C MET A 1 29.85 21.36 43.07
N ARG A 2 29.32 20.25 43.60
CA ARG A 2 28.75 19.13 42.83
C ARG A 2 27.38 19.57 42.30
N GLY A 3 27.21 19.62 40.99
CA GLY A 3 25.89 19.56 40.36
C GLY A 3 25.60 18.09 40.03
N MET A 4 24.63 17.49 40.73
CA MET A 4 24.15 16.13 40.50
C MET A 4 22.95 16.13 39.55
N LYS A 5 23.00 15.20 38.58
CA LYS A 5 21.91 14.57 37.78
C LYS A 5 21.25 15.49 36.74
N THR A 6 21.16 15.10 35.47
CA THR A 6 20.22 14.08 34.99
C THR A 6 20.79 13.10 33.97
N ALA A 7 20.32 11.87 34.08
CA ALA A 7 20.59 10.77 33.17
C ALA A 7 19.75 10.89 31.89
N HIS A 8 20.38 10.88 30.72
CA HIS A 8 20.16 9.81 29.74
C HIS A 8 21.32 9.74 28.74
N ASP A 9 21.78 8.52 28.56
CA ASP A 9 22.96 8.02 27.85
C ASP A 9 22.49 7.38 26.53
N ALA A 10 21.62 8.05 25.78
CA ALA A 10 20.88 7.42 24.67
C ALA A 10 20.50 8.33 23.47
N ASP A 11 20.81 9.63 23.48
CA ASP A 11 20.21 10.57 22.52
C ASP A 11 21.11 11.01 21.34
N ASP A 12 22.28 10.42 21.15
CA ASP A 12 23.20 10.82 20.06
C ASP A 12 23.11 9.90 18.82
N ILE A 13 21.88 9.53 18.44
CA ILE A 13 21.66 8.76 17.21
C ILE A 13 21.72 9.72 16.02
N LEU A 14 22.77 9.57 15.20
CA LEU A 14 22.84 10.19 13.88
C LEU A 14 22.11 9.32 12.87
N VAL A 15 21.06 9.87 12.26
CA VAL A 15 20.28 9.22 11.20
C VAL A 15 20.67 9.82 9.86
N ASP A 16 21.35 9.02 9.02
CA ASP A 16 21.65 9.38 7.65
C ASP A 16 20.61 8.78 6.70
N ASP A 17 19.77 9.63 6.11
CA ASP A 17 18.87 9.24 5.04
C ASP A 17 19.65 9.14 3.73
N LEU A 18 19.92 7.90 3.28
CA LEU A 18 20.60 7.58 2.02
C LEU A 18 19.60 7.02 1.00
N PRO A 19 18.74 7.87 0.40
CA PRO A 19 17.77 7.44 -0.57
C PRO A 19 18.43 6.77 -1.79
N ALA A 20 17.77 5.74 -2.33
CA ALA A 20 18.20 5.17 -3.61
C ALA A 20 18.16 6.25 -4.71
N PRO A 21 19.16 6.33 -5.61
CA PRO A 21 19.22 7.34 -6.67
C PRO A 21 17.98 7.38 -7.57
N ARG A 22 17.24 6.27 -7.62
CA ARG A 22 15.93 6.15 -8.26
C ARG A 22 15.00 5.43 -7.29
N HIS A 23 14.01 6.12 -6.73
CA HIS A 23 12.98 5.54 -5.88
C HIS A 23 11.92 4.73 -6.66
N SER A 24 12.36 3.98 -7.67
CA SER A 24 11.47 3.12 -8.44
C SER A 24 11.24 1.82 -7.67
N ARG A 25 9.97 1.43 -7.52
CA ARG A 25 9.54 0.16 -6.90
C ARG A 25 8.57 -0.53 -7.84
N ARG A 26 8.52 -1.86 -7.77
CA ARG A 26 7.53 -2.68 -8.48
C ARG A 26 6.37 -3.00 -7.54
N LEU A 27 5.16 -2.61 -7.92
CA LEU A 27 3.95 -2.66 -7.10
C LEU A 27 2.86 -3.42 -7.86
N ALA A 28 2.14 -4.30 -7.15
CA ALA A 28 0.90 -4.88 -7.65
C ALA A 28 -0.28 -4.13 -7.02
N VAL A 29 -1.17 -3.59 -7.85
CA VAL A 29 -2.42 -2.97 -7.43
C VAL A 29 -3.54 -3.93 -7.80
N VAL A 30 -4.16 -4.57 -6.80
CA VAL A 30 -5.30 -5.46 -6.98
C VAL A 30 -6.56 -4.69 -6.60
N THR A 31 -7.48 -4.49 -7.54
CA THR A 31 -8.74 -3.79 -7.27
C THR A 31 -9.89 -4.41 -8.06
N GLU A 32 -11.05 -4.51 -7.43
CA GLU A 32 -12.30 -4.92 -8.10
C GLU A 32 -12.91 -3.77 -8.91
N THR A 33 -12.63 -2.51 -8.54
CA THR A 33 -13.23 -1.31 -9.16
C THR A 33 -12.15 -0.44 -9.80
N TYR A 34 -12.26 -0.21 -11.11
CA TYR A 34 -11.30 0.58 -11.91
C TYR A 34 -11.95 0.95 -13.26
N PRO A 35 -11.56 2.03 -13.97
CA PRO A 35 -12.10 2.30 -15.31
C PRO A 35 -12.24 1.03 -16.18
N PRO A 36 -13.43 0.80 -16.78
CA PRO A 36 -14.40 1.79 -17.26
C PRO A 36 -15.50 2.22 -16.27
N GLU A 37 -15.56 1.69 -15.05
CA GLU A 37 -16.56 2.15 -14.09
C GLU A 37 -16.46 3.67 -13.84
N VAL A 38 -17.60 4.36 -13.82
CA VAL A 38 -17.67 5.84 -13.72
C VAL A 38 -17.85 6.34 -12.30
N ASN A 39 -17.85 5.43 -11.31
CA ASN A 39 -18.03 5.80 -9.91
C ASN A 39 -16.78 6.52 -9.36
N GLY A 40 -16.96 7.22 -8.23
CA GLY A 40 -15.88 7.99 -7.61
C GLY A 40 -14.68 7.13 -7.19
N VAL A 41 -14.90 5.84 -6.87
CA VAL A 41 -13.85 4.90 -6.47
C VAL A 41 -12.94 4.56 -7.65
N ALA A 42 -13.51 4.20 -8.80
CA ALA A 42 -12.77 3.90 -10.01
C ALA A 42 -11.89 5.09 -10.44
N MET A 43 -12.46 6.29 -10.43
CA MET A 43 -11.70 7.51 -10.77
C MET A 43 -10.59 7.81 -9.77
N SER A 44 -10.83 7.56 -8.48
CA SER A 44 -9.80 7.73 -7.44
C SER A 44 -8.67 6.71 -7.61
N MET A 45 -9.01 5.44 -7.92
CA MET A 45 -8.01 4.40 -8.15
C MET A 45 -7.17 4.66 -9.40
N ALA A 46 -7.79 5.17 -10.46
CA ALA A 46 -7.06 5.61 -11.65
C ALA A 46 -6.03 6.70 -11.33
N ARG A 47 -6.38 7.68 -10.49
CA ARG A 47 -5.45 8.74 -10.06
C ARG A 47 -4.27 8.21 -9.25
N VAL A 48 -4.50 7.22 -8.38
CA VAL A 48 -3.43 6.58 -7.60
C VAL A 48 -2.47 5.84 -8.52
N VAL A 49 -2.99 4.99 -9.41
CA VAL A 49 -2.17 4.21 -10.36
C VAL A 49 -1.37 5.16 -11.27
N ASP A 50 -1.99 6.21 -11.78
CA ASP A 50 -1.32 7.24 -12.59
C ASP A 50 -0.23 7.97 -11.79
N GLY A 51 -0.49 8.34 -10.54
CA GLY A 51 0.49 8.97 -9.65
C GLY A 51 1.71 8.07 -9.38
N LEU A 52 1.50 6.76 -9.20
CA LEU A 52 2.58 5.79 -9.04
C LEU A 52 3.41 5.66 -10.33
N ASN A 53 2.75 5.54 -11.48
CA ASN A 53 3.42 5.44 -12.76
C ASN A 53 4.26 6.71 -13.08
N ARG A 54 3.70 7.91 -12.86
CA ARG A 54 4.41 9.19 -13.05
C ARG A 54 5.63 9.36 -12.15
N ARG A 55 5.63 8.74 -10.96
CA ARG A 55 6.78 8.70 -10.04
C ARG A 55 7.78 7.61 -10.41
N ASN A 56 7.66 7.02 -11.61
CA ASN A 56 8.53 5.99 -12.14
C ASN A 56 8.47 4.69 -11.31
N HIS A 57 7.33 4.34 -10.74
CA HIS A 57 7.08 3.00 -10.19
C HIS A 57 6.56 2.06 -11.29
N ASP A 58 7.00 0.80 -11.28
CA ASP A 58 6.46 -0.24 -12.14
C ASP A 58 5.17 -0.77 -11.50
N VAL A 59 4.03 -0.61 -12.17
CA VAL A 59 2.71 -0.94 -11.62
C VAL A 59 2.05 -2.07 -12.40
N GLN A 60 1.82 -3.19 -11.73
CA GLN A 60 0.99 -4.27 -12.23
C GLN A 60 -0.44 -4.10 -11.72
N LEU A 61 -1.36 -3.70 -12.59
CA LEU A 61 -2.79 -3.59 -12.24
C LEU A 61 -3.51 -4.91 -12.48
N ILE A 62 -4.07 -5.48 -11.41
CA ILE A 62 -4.83 -6.73 -11.41
C ILE A 62 -6.29 -6.38 -11.09
N ARG A 63 -7.19 -6.80 -11.98
CA ARG A 63 -8.63 -6.56 -11.85
C ARG A 63 -9.39 -7.89 -11.83
N PRO A 64 -9.51 -8.55 -10.67
CA PRO A 64 -10.29 -9.78 -10.57
C PRO A 64 -11.71 -9.50 -11.02
N ARG A 65 -12.20 -10.25 -12.00
CA ARG A 65 -13.58 -10.10 -12.47
C ARG A 65 -14.49 -10.60 -11.36
N GLN A 66 -15.42 -9.77 -10.88
CA GLN A 66 -16.54 -10.29 -10.10
C GLN A 66 -17.31 -11.24 -11.02
N SER A 67 -17.25 -12.55 -10.73
CA SER A 67 -18.09 -13.54 -11.40
C SER A 67 -19.53 -13.08 -11.24
N ALA A 68 -20.17 -12.73 -12.34
CA ALA A 68 -21.55 -12.28 -12.36
C ALA A 68 -22.42 -13.29 -11.59
N LYS A 69 -22.75 -12.95 -10.34
CA LYS A 69 -23.95 -13.41 -9.64
C LYS A 69 -24.39 -14.84 -10.02
N LEU A 70 -23.59 -15.87 -9.75
CA LEU A 70 -24.18 -17.20 -9.52
C LEU A 70 -24.68 -17.19 -8.08
N ALA A 71 -25.99 -17.02 -7.97
CA ALA A 71 -26.75 -17.16 -6.74
C ALA A 71 -26.44 -18.51 -6.07
N VAL A 72 -26.09 -18.48 -4.77
CA VAL A 72 -26.62 -19.27 -3.63
C VAL A 72 -25.84 -18.81 -2.37
N PRO A 73 -26.46 -18.55 -1.21
CA PRO A 73 -25.72 -18.22 0.00
C PRO A 73 -24.97 -19.47 0.49
N SER A 74 -23.63 -19.45 0.48
CA SER A 74 -22.85 -20.44 1.20
C SER A 74 -22.25 -19.81 2.46
N THR A 75 -22.85 -20.18 3.58
CA THR A 75 -22.21 -20.22 4.89
C THR A 75 -20.93 -21.04 4.80
N GLY A 76 -19.78 -20.38 4.77
CA GLY A 76 -18.49 -21.07 4.73
C GLY A 76 -17.33 -20.09 4.68
N LYS A 77 -16.72 -19.87 5.86
CA LYS A 77 -15.38 -19.35 6.17
C LYS A 77 -14.66 -18.55 5.06
N PRO A 78 -14.31 -17.26 5.25
CA PRO A 78 -13.53 -16.52 4.25
C PRO A 78 -12.18 -17.21 4.03
N ALA A 79 -11.90 -17.56 2.77
CA ALA A 79 -10.65 -18.16 2.30
C ALA A 79 -9.58 -17.08 2.08
N VAL A 80 -9.30 -16.29 3.12
CA VAL A 80 -8.10 -15.45 3.15
C VAL A 80 -7.33 -15.81 4.41
N ASP A 81 -6.15 -16.42 4.23
CA ASP A 81 -5.17 -16.51 5.30
C ASP A 81 -4.60 -15.10 5.48
N GLU A 82 -5.16 -14.38 6.43
CA GLU A 82 -4.68 -13.08 6.86
C GLU A 82 -3.41 -13.30 7.69
N VAL A 83 -2.27 -13.40 7.00
CA VAL A 83 -0.95 -13.36 7.63
C VAL A 83 -0.61 -11.90 7.89
N LEU A 84 -1.00 -11.38 9.05
CA LEU A 84 -0.33 -10.22 9.63
C LEU A 84 0.96 -10.72 10.31
N THR A 85 2.11 -10.26 9.80
CA THR A 85 3.38 -10.34 10.54
C THR A 85 3.50 -9.12 11.45
#